data_AF-A0A4Y7T298-F1
#
_entry.id   AF-A0A4Y7T298-F1
#
_cell.length_a   1.000
_cell.length_b   1.000
_cell.length_c   1.000
_cell.angle_alpha   90.00
_cell.angle_beta   90.00
_cell.angle_gamma   90.00
#
_symmetry.space_group_name_H-M   'P 1'
#
loop_
_entity.id
_entity.type
_entity.pdbx_description
1 polymer ?
#
loop_
_entity_poly.entity_id
_entity_poly.type
_entity_poly.pdbx_seq_one_letter_code
_entity_poly.pdbx_strand_id
1 'polypeptide(L)'
;MAEVMVLANGVKASGSGVYLSDSLDVHILQDILDDLAPKIPRSSEFESATARQVVESASTAMKDWATILRCLESSLAEFPVIQAAMDDCLGLLSVHWEDVARWMSFFIQWASPSDVPPFLSLGCCVQIMRTIATNVDANIFKSQIASTLCTVDVLFNFLFLGDPHTPGRAGRIRLGHTSTCSIAHLYHLLSQHDVQKQSLTARLSSASLRQREAFVSSLVQRIQELPASPSDAEGLVSAAEDLAKFVGPTSFLFASGFKRDFERQKFVLNASKAIGRIAEAGVSHSVQDPLIWWYLMHCIRFMAELAAFPRWRKLSYRLIEGGIISSILYVFPRISHTDGSPKGLRELDRALTTILPFLTERGGLHAARVLGGIKSSPGGRRASWVFENIIEGTYASFDRAMVAFGGPRSVTVCCGLKVSSLFSPTHGRDMASIKTCKNCRFYFYCSKLCQQEDWVSFHSRECTRAQHKRKYRVPAAPKACHRQALIRPTCLPGSHCKPQSPPATPDHRERQQQRPSEPSFIA
;
A
#
# COMPACT_ATOMS: atom_id res chain seq x y z
N MET A 1 -13.58 -38.06 10.11
CA MET A 1 -13.02 -37.13 9.10
C MET A 1 -13.40 -37.48 7.67
N ALA A 2 -13.17 -38.71 7.18
CA ALA A 2 -13.48 -39.09 5.79
C ALA A 2 -14.96 -38.82 5.38
N GLU A 3 -15.94 -39.12 6.23
CA GLU A 3 -17.36 -38.83 5.97
C GLU A 3 -17.68 -37.32 5.94
N VAL A 4 -17.05 -36.52 6.82
CA VAL A 4 -17.19 -35.05 6.84
C VAL A 4 -16.61 -34.45 5.55
N MET A 5 -15.49 -34.98 5.06
CA MET A 5 -14.87 -34.54 3.80
C MET A 5 -15.73 -34.86 2.57
N VAL A 6 -16.46 -35.98 2.57
CA VAL A 6 -17.39 -36.34 1.50
C VAL A 6 -18.59 -35.38 1.50
N LEU A 7 -19.12 -35.02 2.67
CA LEU A 7 -20.22 -34.06 2.79
C LEU A 7 -19.82 -32.63 2.39
N ALA A 8 -18.62 -32.18 2.76
CA ALA A 8 -18.11 -30.84 2.45
C ALA A 8 -17.88 -30.58 0.95
N ASN A 9 -17.84 -31.61 0.11
CA ASN A 9 -17.62 -31.49 -1.34
C ASN A 9 -18.91 -31.59 -2.18
N GLY A 10 -20.09 -31.83 -1.59
CA GLY A 10 -21.33 -32.01 -2.36
C GLY A 10 -22.65 -31.60 -1.68
N VAL A 11 -22.65 -31.25 -0.39
CA VAL A 11 -23.86 -30.86 0.37
C VAL A 11 -23.75 -29.42 0.85
N LYS A 12 -24.88 -28.72 1.05
CA LYS A 12 -24.95 -27.37 1.64
C LYS A 12 -23.99 -27.28 2.83
N ALA A 13 -22.94 -26.47 2.68
CA ALA A 13 -21.78 -26.40 3.59
C ALA A 13 -22.15 -26.19 5.06
N SER A 14 -23.38 -25.72 5.33
CA SER A 14 -23.89 -25.46 6.66
C SER A 14 -24.18 -26.71 7.50
N GLY A 15 -24.48 -27.86 6.89
CA GLY A 15 -24.71 -29.12 7.64
C GLY A 15 -23.43 -29.71 8.24
N SER A 16 -22.31 -29.63 7.50
CA SER A 16 -21.02 -30.19 7.95
C SER A 16 -20.43 -29.43 9.13
N GLY A 17 -20.63 -28.11 9.21
CA GLY A 17 -20.13 -27.32 10.34
C GLY A 17 -20.89 -27.57 11.63
N VAL A 18 -22.21 -27.80 11.58
CA VAL A 18 -23.00 -28.18 12.76
C VAL A 18 -22.61 -29.58 13.24
N TYR A 19 -22.49 -30.54 12.32
CA TYR A 19 -22.02 -31.88 12.69
C TYR A 19 -20.63 -31.83 13.32
N LEU A 20 -19.72 -31.05 12.74
CA LEU A 20 -18.41 -30.82 13.33
C LEU A 20 -18.56 -30.18 14.70
N SER A 21 -19.27 -29.07 14.88
CA SER A 21 -19.37 -28.43 16.21
C SER A 21 -19.89 -29.36 17.30
N ASP A 22 -20.83 -30.25 16.97
CA ASP A 22 -21.41 -31.20 17.93
C ASP A 22 -20.50 -32.41 18.20
N SER A 23 -19.61 -32.73 17.27
CA SER A 23 -18.77 -33.94 17.31
C SER A 23 -17.27 -33.64 17.44
N LEU A 24 -16.87 -32.38 17.50
CA LEU A 24 -15.46 -31.98 17.49
C LEU A 24 -14.87 -32.22 18.86
N ASP A 25 -14.18 -33.35 18.98
CA ASP A 25 -13.36 -33.62 20.16
C ASP A 25 -12.06 -32.80 20.08
N VAL A 26 -11.80 -32.01 21.11
CA VAL A 26 -10.57 -31.21 21.26
C VAL A 26 -9.33 -32.11 21.20
N HIS A 27 -9.42 -33.36 21.65
CA HIS A 27 -8.32 -34.32 21.55
C HIS A 27 -7.97 -34.66 20.10
N ILE A 28 -8.96 -34.79 19.21
CA ILE A 28 -8.69 -35.03 17.78
C ILE A 28 -7.99 -33.83 17.17
N LEU A 29 -8.38 -32.60 17.55
CA LEU A 29 -7.70 -31.40 17.07
C LEU A 29 -6.25 -31.33 17.56
N GLN A 30 -6.01 -31.74 18.81
CA GLN A 30 -4.67 -31.84 19.39
C GLN A 30 -3.83 -32.85 18.63
N ASP A 31 -4.36 -34.05 18.37
CA ASP A 31 -3.64 -35.09 17.63
C ASP A 31 -3.21 -34.60 16.23
N ILE A 32 -4.09 -33.87 15.53
CA ILE A 32 -3.75 -33.28 14.22
C ILE A 32 -2.62 -32.23 14.34
N LEU A 33 -2.57 -31.45 15.43
CA LEU A 33 -1.48 -30.49 15.65
C LEU A 33 -0.19 -31.15 16.12
N ASP A 34 -0.28 -32.25 16.86
CA ASP A 34 0.87 -33.01 17.31
C ASP A 34 1.62 -33.63 16.14
N ASP A 35 0.93 -33.95 15.03
CA ASP A 35 1.54 -34.33 13.75
C ASP A 35 2.38 -33.19 13.10
N LEU A 36 2.22 -31.94 13.54
CA LEU A 36 3.03 -30.79 13.10
C LEU A 36 4.20 -30.48 14.05
N ALA A 37 4.25 -31.10 15.23
CA ALA A 37 5.36 -30.96 16.17
C ALA A 37 6.72 -31.50 15.70
N PRO A 38 6.80 -32.55 14.83
CA PRO A 38 8.07 -33.04 14.32
C PRO A 38 8.93 -31.97 13.65
N LYS A 39 10.24 -32.13 13.73
CA LYS A 39 11.19 -31.24 13.06
C LYS A 39 11.06 -31.39 11.54
N ILE A 40 10.97 -30.25 10.85
CA ILE A 40 10.98 -30.19 9.39
C ILE A 40 12.29 -30.83 8.88
N PRO A 41 12.22 -31.84 7.99
CA PRO A 41 13.40 -32.48 7.44
C PRO A 41 14.29 -31.49 6.69
N ARG A 42 15.61 -31.70 6.71
CA ARG A 42 16.55 -30.89 5.93
C ARG A 42 16.43 -31.21 4.44
N SER A 43 16.87 -30.29 3.58
CA SER A 43 16.88 -30.51 2.13
C SER A 43 17.62 -31.77 1.69
N SER A 44 18.71 -32.11 2.38
CA SER A 44 19.48 -33.34 2.16
C SER A 44 18.75 -34.62 2.58
N GLU A 45 17.69 -34.54 3.37
CA GLU A 45 16.99 -35.69 3.96
C GLU A 45 15.75 -36.08 3.16
N PHE A 46 15.28 -35.28 2.20
CA PHE A 46 14.03 -35.52 1.46
C PHE A 46 14.02 -36.79 0.60
N GLU A 47 15.18 -37.36 0.32
CA GLU A 47 15.26 -38.66 -0.36
C GLU A 47 14.92 -39.83 0.57
N SER A 48 15.02 -39.64 1.89
CA SER A 48 14.69 -40.67 2.87
C SER A 48 13.19 -40.92 2.93
N ALA A 49 12.80 -42.19 3.08
CA ALA A 49 11.40 -42.58 3.26
C ALA A 49 10.79 -41.91 4.51
N THR A 50 11.56 -41.78 5.58
CA THR A 50 11.14 -41.12 6.82
C THR A 50 10.81 -39.65 6.60
N ALA A 51 11.66 -38.88 5.90
CA ALA A 51 11.38 -37.47 5.62
C ALA A 51 10.12 -37.29 4.77
N ARG A 52 9.90 -38.17 3.78
CA ARG A 52 8.69 -38.15 2.95
C ARG A 52 7.44 -38.41 3.79
N GLN A 53 7.48 -39.41 4.68
CA GLN A 53 6.38 -39.72 5.58
C GLN A 53 6.06 -38.54 6.52
N VAL A 54 7.07 -37.87 7.06
CA VAL A 54 6.87 -36.69 7.93
C VAL A 54 6.23 -35.54 7.14
N VAL A 55 6.68 -35.27 5.92
CA VAL A 55 6.10 -34.22 5.06
C VAL A 55 4.66 -34.56 4.66
N GLU A 56 4.36 -35.83 4.36
CA GLU A 56 3.02 -36.30 4.01
C GLU A 56 2.04 -36.21 5.19
N SER A 57 2.48 -36.60 6.39
CA SER A 57 1.71 -36.44 7.63
C SER A 57 1.43 -34.96 7.90
N ALA A 58 2.44 -34.09 7.85
CA ALA A 58 2.24 -32.65 8.04
C ALA A 58 1.32 -32.03 6.97
N SER A 59 1.42 -32.47 5.72
CA SER A 59 0.53 -32.01 4.63
C SER A 59 -0.93 -32.42 4.88
N THR A 60 -1.13 -33.64 5.38
CA THR A 60 -2.45 -34.16 5.76
C THR A 60 -3.03 -33.36 6.92
N ALA A 61 -2.24 -33.12 7.97
CA ALA A 61 -2.65 -32.30 9.11
C ALA A 61 -3.04 -30.88 8.68
N MET A 62 -2.28 -30.24 7.80
CA MET A 62 -2.60 -28.93 7.24
C MET A 62 -3.90 -28.92 6.43
N LYS A 63 -4.16 -29.98 5.66
CA LYS A 63 -5.40 -30.15 4.89
C LYS A 63 -6.62 -30.32 5.80
N ASP A 64 -6.47 -31.10 6.85
CA ASP A 64 -7.52 -31.34 7.83
C ASP A 64 -7.85 -30.04 8.58
N TRP A 65 -6.84 -29.30 9.04
CA TRP A 65 -7.03 -27.97 9.64
C TRP A 65 -7.71 -26.97 8.71
N ALA A 66 -7.25 -26.86 7.47
CA ALA A 66 -7.88 -25.99 6.49
C ALA A 66 -9.35 -26.36 6.24
N THR A 67 -9.66 -27.66 6.27
CA THR A 67 -11.02 -28.18 6.09
C THR A 67 -11.92 -27.86 7.28
N ILE A 68 -11.45 -28.12 8.51
CA ILE A 68 -12.19 -27.83 9.75
C ILE A 68 -12.51 -26.33 9.81
N LEU A 69 -11.49 -25.48 9.69
CA LEU A 69 -11.64 -24.03 9.76
C LEU A 69 -12.63 -23.50 8.70
N ARG A 70 -12.54 -24.00 7.46
CA ARG A 70 -13.47 -23.63 6.39
C ARG A 70 -14.91 -24.03 6.70
N CYS A 71 -15.13 -25.24 7.23
CA CYS A 71 -16.48 -25.72 7.55
C CYS A 71 -17.11 -24.95 8.72
N LEU A 72 -16.33 -24.64 9.74
CA LEU A 72 -16.79 -23.81 10.87
C LEU A 72 -17.08 -22.37 10.40
N GLU A 73 -16.18 -21.77 9.62
CA GLU A 73 -16.34 -20.40 9.10
C GLU A 73 -17.58 -20.27 8.20
N SER A 74 -17.83 -21.23 7.30
CA SER A 74 -19.01 -21.20 6.42
C SER A 74 -20.33 -21.33 7.18
N SER A 75 -20.32 -21.96 8.34
CA SER A 75 -21.52 -22.26 9.13
C SER A 75 -21.80 -21.21 10.20
N LEU A 76 -20.79 -20.41 10.56
CA LEU A 76 -20.88 -19.39 11.60
C LEU A 76 -21.94 -18.32 11.32
N ALA A 77 -22.17 -17.99 10.04
CA ALA A 77 -23.18 -17.02 9.63
C ALA A 77 -24.61 -17.51 9.88
N GLU A 78 -24.84 -18.83 9.82
CA GLU A 78 -26.16 -19.44 10.00
C GLU A 78 -26.40 -19.87 11.45
N PHE A 79 -25.34 -20.30 12.16
CA PHE A 79 -25.44 -20.90 13.49
C PHE A 79 -24.45 -20.28 14.47
N PRO A 80 -24.86 -19.26 15.25
CA PRO A 80 -24.00 -18.61 16.23
C PRO A 80 -23.45 -19.56 17.32
N VAL A 81 -24.11 -20.69 17.57
CA VAL A 81 -23.63 -21.73 18.50
C VAL A 81 -22.26 -22.30 18.10
N ILE A 82 -21.90 -22.24 16.82
CA ILE A 82 -20.61 -22.68 16.28
C ILE A 82 -19.46 -21.77 16.74
N GLN A 83 -19.75 -20.55 17.23
CA GLN A 83 -18.70 -19.62 17.69
C GLN A 83 -17.85 -20.22 18.80
N ALA A 84 -18.45 -20.97 19.74
CA ALA A 84 -17.70 -21.61 20.82
C ALA A 84 -16.69 -22.65 20.28
N ALA A 85 -17.13 -23.53 19.37
CA ALA A 85 -16.25 -24.50 18.73
C ALA A 85 -15.14 -23.83 17.90
N MET A 86 -15.46 -22.73 17.20
CA MET A 86 -14.46 -21.94 16.48
C MET A 86 -13.44 -21.32 17.45
N ASP A 87 -13.88 -20.81 18.61
CA ASP A 87 -13.00 -20.22 19.63
C ASP A 87 -12.09 -21.28 20.25
N ASP A 88 -12.59 -22.48 20.53
CA ASP A 88 -11.78 -23.60 21.03
C ASP A 88 -10.73 -24.03 19.99
N CYS A 89 -11.13 -24.16 18.72
CA CYS A 89 -10.21 -24.42 17.60
C CYS A 89 -9.11 -23.37 17.49
N LEU A 90 -9.48 -22.08 17.53
CA LEU A 90 -8.54 -20.98 17.38
C LEU A 90 -7.64 -20.83 18.62
N GLY A 91 -8.18 -21.11 19.81
CA GLY A 91 -7.41 -21.16 21.06
C GLY A 91 -6.32 -22.20 20.97
N LEU A 92 -6.66 -23.41 20.55
CA LEU A 92 -5.70 -24.48 20.36
C LEU A 92 -4.68 -24.15 19.25
N LEU A 93 -5.15 -23.69 18.09
CA LEU A 93 -4.29 -23.27 16.99
C LEU A 93 -3.30 -22.16 17.41
N SER A 94 -3.71 -21.26 18.31
CA SER A 94 -2.84 -20.18 18.81
C SER A 94 -1.66 -20.69 19.63
N VAL A 95 -1.83 -21.80 20.35
CA VAL A 95 -0.76 -22.44 21.13
C VAL A 95 0.30 -23.06 20.22
N HIS A 96 -0.14 -23.71 19.13
CA HIS A 96 0.74 -24.40 18.18
C HIS A 96 1.12 -23.55 16.96
N TRP A 97 0.80 -22.25 16.96
CA TRP A 97 0.90 -21.43 15.76
C TRP A 97 2.31 -21.35 15.19
N GLU A 98 3.35 -21.38 16.03
CA GLU A 98 4.72 -21.35 15.54
C GLU A 98 5.05 -22.58 14.67
N ASP A 99 4.62 -23.77 15.07
CA ASP A 99 4.86 -25.00 14.33
C ASP A 99 4.06 -25.00 13.01
N VAL A 100 2.80 -24.57 13.07
CA VAL A 100 1.96 -24.38 11.88
C VAL A 100 2.60 -23.40 10.90
N ALA A 101 3.04 -22.23 11.37
CA ALA A 101 3.69 -21.21 10.54
C ALA A 101 5.02 -21.70 9.94
N ARG A 102 5.76 -22.53 10.67
CA ARG A 102 7.00 -23.15 10.20
C ARG A 102 6.72 -24.12 9.05
N TRP A 103 5.72 -24.97 9.19
CA TRP A 103 5.27 -25.90 8.14
C TRP A 103 4.70 -25.16 6.92
N MET A 104 3.89 -24.11 7.12
CA MET A 104 3.44 -23.24 6.03
C MET A 104 4.62 -22.66 5.25
N SER A 105 5.61 -22.12 5.96
CA SER A 105 6.81 -21.56 5.34
C SER A 105 7.58 -22.60 4.54
N PHE A 106 7.70 -23.81 5.07
CA PHE A 106 8.28 -24.95 4.36
C PHE A 106 7.53 -25.29 3.09
N PHE A 107 6.19 -25.47 3.15
CA PHE A 107 5.39 -25.79 1.97
C PHE A 107 5.45 -24.69 0.90
N ILE A 108 5.49 -23.41 1.30
CA ILE A 108 5.61 -22.30 0.36
C ILE A 108 6.97 -22.30 -0.35
N GLN A 109 8.05 -22.52 0.39
CA GLN A 109 9.41 -22.56 -0.20
C GLN A 109 9.60 -23.81 -1.07
N TRP A 110 9.03 -24.94 -0.65
CA TRP A 110 9.16 -26.22 -1.35
C TRP A 110 8.29 -26.31 -2.62
N ALA A 111 7.21 -25.53 -2.71
CA ALA A 111 6.39 -25.45 -3.92
C ALA A 111 7.09 -24.82 -5.14
N SER A 112 8.24 -24.18 -4.94
CA SER A 112 8.94 -23.42 -5.98
C SER A 112 9.75 -24.25 -6.99
N PRO A 113 10.14 -25.54 -6.74
CA PRO A 113 10.89 -26.32 -7.75
C PRO A 113 10.44 -27.78 -8.02
N SER A 114 9.45 -28.36 -7.34
CA SER A 114 9.18 -29.82 -7.42
C SER A 114 7.93 -30.22 -8.25
N ASP A 115 8.02 -31.37 -8.95
CA ASP A 115 6.93 -32.00 -9.73
C ASP A 115 5.81 -32.65 -8.86
N VAL A 116 5.96 -32.64 -7.53
CA VAL A 116 4.94 -33.16 -6.60
C VAL A 116 3.85 -32.12 -6.46
N PRO A 117 2.54 -32.41 -6.58
CA PRO A 117 1.48 -31.40 -6.72
C PRO A 117 1.46 -30.45 -5.51
N PRO A 118 2.17 -29.30 -5.56
CA PRO A 118 2.38 -28.46 -4.37
C PRO A 118 1.14 -27.60 -4.10
N PHE A 119 0.23 -27.56 -5.07
CA PHE A 119 -0.94 -26.70 -5.10
C PHE A 119 -1.94 -27.02 -3.98
N LEU A 120 -2.07 -28.28 -3.57
CA LEU A 120 -3.00 -28.66 -2.51
C LEU A 120 -2.55 -28.08 -1.16
N SER A 121 -1.29 -28.28 -0.78
CA SER A 121 -0.74 -27.77 0.49
C SER A 121 -0.70 -26.24 0.51
N LEU A 122 -0.34 -25.60 -0.61
CA LEU A 122 -0.41 -24.14 -0.74
C LEU A 122 -1.83 -23.60 -0.54
N GLY A 123 -2.82 -24.25 -1.16
CA GLY A 123 -4.21 -23.87 -1.00
C GLY A 123 -4.69 -23.96 0.45
N CYS A 124 -4.28 -25.02 1.16
CA CYS A 124 -4.57 -25.19 2.59
C CYS A 124 -3.90 -24.10 3.44
N CYS A 125 -2.63 -23.78 3.18
CA CYS A 125 -1.91 -22.72 3.88
C CYS A 125 -2.62 -21.36 3.71
N VAL A 126 -3.03 -21.03 2.48
CA VAL A 126 -3.77 -19.80 2.20
C VAL A 126 -5.13 -19.78 2.89
N GLN A 127 -5.86 -20.90 2.91
CA GLN A 127 -7.17 -20.99 3.57
C GLN A 127 -7.08 -20.77 5.08
N ILE A 128 -6.09 -21.38 5.75
CA ILE A 128 -5.85 -21.18 7.18
C ILE A 128 -5.50 -19.71 7.44
N MET A 129 -4.54 -19.15 6.71
CA MET A 129 -4.14 -17.74 6.83
C MET A 129 -5.30 -16.78 6.58
N ARG A 130 -6.18 -17.09 5.62
CA ARG A 130 -7.37 -16.28 5.32
C ARG A 130 -8.36 -16.32 6.47
N THR A 131 -8.60 -17.49 7.05
CA THR A 131 -9.51 -17.66 8.20
C THR A 131 -9.02 -16.82 9.37
N ILE A 132 -7.71 -16.83 9.64
CA ILE A 132 -7.07 -16.03 10.69
C ILE A 132 -7.18 -14.53 10.41
N ALA A 133 -6.92 -14.11 9.17
CA ALA A 133 -6.91 -12.69 8.80
C ALA A 133 -8.31 -12.07 8.66
N THR A 134 -9.36 -12.89 8.50
CA THR A 134 -10.74 -12.43 8.33
C THR A 134 -11.37 -12.10 9.68
N ASN A 135 -11.92 -10.88 9.81
CA ASN A 135 -12.54 -10.36 11.03
C ASN A 135 -11.62 -10.47 12.25
N VAL A 136 -10.34 -10.11 12.07
CA VAL A 136 -9.30 -10.30 13.08
C VAL A 136 -9.59 -9.54 14.38
N ASP A 137 -10.25 -8.37 14.30
CA ASP A 137 -10.63 -7.56 15.47
C ASP A 137 -11.80 -8.16 16.26
N ALA A 138 -12.56 -9.08 15.68
CA ALA A 138 -13.72 -9.69 16.32
C ALA A 138 -13.37 -10.88 17.22
N ASN A 139 -12.13 -11.38 17.16
CA ASN A 139 -11.71 -12.59 17.87
C ASN A 139 -10.29 -12.45 18.44
N ILE A 140 -10.15 -12.66 19.75
CA ILE A 140 -8.88 -12.46 20.47
C ILE A 140 -7.76 -13.39 19.97
N PHE A 141 -8.09 -14.64 19.63
CA PHE A 141 -7.11 -15.61 19.15
C PHE A 141 -6.65 -15.28 17.74
N LYS A 142 -7.56 -14.88 16.85
CA LYS A 142 -7.19 -14.39 15.51
C LYS A 142 -6.26 -13.19 15.60
N SER A 143 -6.57 -12.21 16.45
CA SER A 143 -5.72 -11.04 16.70
C SER A 143 -4.34 -11.44 17.22
N GLN A 144 -4.28 -12.33 18.21
CA GLN A 144 -3.02 -12.84 18.75
C GLN A 144 -2.19 -13.50 17.66
N ILE A 145 -2.75 -14.48 16.94
CA ILE A 145 -2.07 -15.20 15.86
C ILE A 145 -1.60 -14.23 14.77
N ALA A 146 -2.49 -13.37 14.27
CA ALA A 146 -2.18 -12.43 13.20
C ALA A 146 -1.10 -11.40 13.56
N SER A 147 -0.95 -11.09 14.84
CA SER A 147 0.06 -10.16 15.34
C SER A 147 1.47 -10.75 15.47
N THR A 148 1.61 -12.08 15.42
CA THR A 148 2.93 -12.74 15.56
C THR A 148 3.84 -12.48 14.36
N LEU A 149 5.16 -12.45 14.60
CA LEU A 149 6.14 -12.23 13.53
C LEU A 149 6.20 -13.40 12.53
N CYS A 150 5.96 -14.63 12.98
CA CYS A 150 5.92 -15.80 12.09
C CYS A 150 4.75 -15.72 11.09
N THR A 151 3.59 -15.13 11.46
CA THR A 151 2.51 -14.84 10.50
C THR A 151 2.97 -13.88 9.40
N VAL A 152 3.71 -12.84 9.78
CA VAL A 152 4.27 -11.88 8.81
C VAL A 152 5.31 -12.55 7.91
N ASP A 153 6.10 -13.48 8.45
CA ASP A 153 7.06 -14.26 7.66
C ASP A 153 6.37 -15.21 6.67
N VAL A 154 5.27 -15.86 7.06
CA VAL A 154 4.43 -16.65 6.14
C VAL A 154 3.87 -15.76 5.02
N LEU A 155 3.38 -14.56 5.34
CA LEU A 155 2.94 -13.59 4.34
C LEU A 155 4.09 -13.20 3.39
N PHE A 156 5.31 -12.99 3.89
CA PHE A 156 6.47 -12.70 3.05
C PHE A 156 6.79 -13.84 2.11
N ASN A 157 6.78 -15.08 2.61
CA ASN A 157 6.99 -16.27 1.78
C ASN A 157 5.95 -16.34 0.65
N PHE A 158 4.67 -16.07 0.94
CA PHE A 158 3.65 -15.99 -0.11
C PHE A 158 3.91 -14.88 -1.13
N LEU A 159 4.29 -13.69 -0.67
CA LEU A 159 4.64 -12.60 -1.59
C LEU A 159 5.83 -13.00 -2.47
N PHE A 160 6.84 -13.68 -1.92
CA PHE A 160 8.02 -14.18 -2.62
C PHE A 160 7.81 -15.39 -3.50
N LEU A 161 6.64 -16.03 -3.42
CA LEU A 161 6.32 -17.18 -4.26
C LEU A 161 6.45 -16.81 -5.73
N GLY A 162 7.35 -17.50 -6.45
CA GLY A 162 7.51 -17.43 -7.90
C GLY A 162 6.57 -18.39 -8.61
N ASP A 163 6.32 -18.14 -9.90
CA ASP A 163 5.62 -19.10 -10.77
C ASP A 163 6.60 -20.23 -11.14
N PRO A 164 6.34 -21.49 -10.75
CA PRO A 164 7.23 -22.60 -11.07
C PRO A 164 7.34 -22.86 -12.58
N HIS A 165 6.33 -22.46 -13.37
CA HIS A 165 6.30 -22.68 -14.81
C HIS A 165 6.91 -21.53 -15.61
N THR A 166 6.96 -20.33 -15.03
CA THR A 166 7.48 -19.15 -15.70
C THR A 166 8.52 -18.43 -14.84
N PRO A 167 9.81 -18.79 -14.95
CA PRO A 167 10.87 -18.18 -14.17
C PRO A 167 10.84 -16.66 -14.25
N GLY A 168 10.89 -16.01 -13.09
CA GLY A 168 10.81 -14.55 -12.99
C GLY A 168 9.40 -13.97 -13.08
N ARG A 169 8.34 -14.80 -13.07
CA ARG A 169 6.98 -14.34 -12.78
C ARG A 169 6.59 -14.59 -11.33
N ALA A 170 5.69 -13.76 -10.80
CA ALA A 170 5.14 -13.96 -9.47
C ALA A 170 4.10 -15.08 -9.47
N GLY A 171 4.23 -16.02 -8.53
CA GLY A 171 3.29 -17.12 -8.35
C GLY A 171 1.93 -16.59 -7.93
N ARG A 172 0.87 -17.21 -8.46
CA ARG A 172 -0.53 -16.86 -8.15
C ARG A 172 -1.24 -18.08 -7.58
N ILE A 173 -1.96 -17.87 -6.48
CA ILE A 173 -2.87 -18.87 -5.91
C ILE A 173 -4.28 -18.30 -6.05
N ARG A 174 -5.20 -19.12 -6.58
CA ARG A 174 -6.63 -18.83 -6.66
C ARG A 174 -7.37 -19.95 -5.94
N LEU A 175 -8.17 -19.60 -4.94
CA LEU A 175 -8.99 -20.58 -4.22
C LEU A 175 -10.41 -20.56 -4.76
N GLY A 176 -10.92 -21.73 -5.17
CA GLY A 176 -12.27 -21.89 -5.70
C GLY A 176 -12.49 -21.18 -7.03
N HIS A 177 -13.71 -20.73 -7.28
CA HIS A 177 -14.11 -20.03 -8.50
C HIS A 177 -13.83 -18.53 -8.46
N THR A 178 -13.16 -18.02 -7.41
CA THR A 178 -12.82 -16.59 -7.39
C THR A 178 -11.70 -16.31 -8.37
N SER A 179 -11.90 -15.30 -9.20
CA SER A 179 -10.95 -14.82 -10.20
C SER A 179 -9.76 -14.04 -9.61
N THR A 180 -9.88 -13.57 -8.35
CA THR A 180 -8.85 -12.79 -7.64
C THR A 180 -7.72 -13.63 -7.05
N CYS A 181 -6.52 -13.06 -6.94
CA CYS A 181 -5.38 -13.71 -6.32
C CYS A 181 -5.50 -13.74 -4.80
N SER A 182 -5.47 -14.94 -4.21
CA SER A 182 -5.56 -15.11 -2.77
C SER A 182 -4.40 -14.47 -2.01
N ILE A 183 -3.20 -14.37 -2.61
CA ILE A 183 -2.03 -13.70 -2.00
C ILE A 183 -2.30 -12.19 -1.87
N ALA A 184 -2.90 -11.57 -2.90
CA ALA A 184 -3.30 -10.16 -2.83
C ALA A 184 -4.32 -9.94 -1.71
N HIS A 185 -5.30 -10.85 -1.61
CA HIS A 185 -6.31 -10.79 -0.56
C HIS A 185 -5.73 -10.94 0.85
N LEU A 186 -4.82 -11.90 1.06
CA LEU A 186 -4.11 -12.08 2.34
C LEU A 186 -3.31 -10.84 2.73
N TYR A 187 -2.53 -10.28 1.79
CA TYR A 187 -1.77 -9.05 2.04
C TYR A 187 -2.69 -7.90 2.45
N HIS A 188 -3.86 -7.79 1.81
CA HIS A 188 -4.86 -6.80 2.14
C HIS A 188 -5.41 -7.00 3.56
N LEU A 189 -5.93 -8.18 3.88
CA LEU A 189 -6.53 -8.46 5.20
C LEU A 189 -5.53 -8.21 6.34
N LEU A 190 -4.30 -8.71 6.21
CA LEU A 190 -3.24 -8.52 7.21
C LEU A 190 -2.69 -7.08 7.29
N SER A 191 -3.16 -6.19 6.43
CA SER A 191 -2.74 -4.78 6.40
C SER A 191 -3.87 -3.80 6.73
N GLN A 192 -5.09 -4.26 6.94
CA GLN A 192 -6.23 -3.39 7.25
C GLN A 192 -6.19 -2.87 8.69
N HIS A 193 -5.77 -3.74 9.61
CA HIS A 193 -5.90 -3.55 11.05
C HIS A 193 -4.59 -3.05 11.68
N ASP A 194 -4.69 -2.19 12.69
CA ASP A 194 -3.53 -1.43 13.19
C ASP A 194 -2.49 -2.31 13.91
N VAL A 195 -2.92 -3.35 14.61
CA VAL A 195 -2.00 -4.31 15.27
C VAL A 195 -1.12 -5.00 14.24
N GLN A 196 -1.71 -5.44 13.13
CA GLN A 196 -1.01 -6.16 12.07
C GLN A 196 -0.14 -5.22 11.24
N LYS A 197 -0.57 -3.96 11.03
CA LYS A 197 0.29 -2.91 10.46
C LYS A 197 1.53 -2.68 11.32
N GLN A 198 1.38 -2.69 12.64
CA GLN A 198 2.52 -2.57 13.57
C GLN A 198 3.44 -3.77 13.47
N SER A 199 2.91 -5.00 13.44
CA SER A 199 3.72 -6.21 13.24
C SER A 199 4.45 -6.22 11.91
N LEU A 200 3.78 -5.83 10.81
CA LEU A 200 4.40 -5.73 9.49
C LEU A 200 5.52 -4.67 9.48
N THR A 201 5.27 -3.51 10.10
CA THR A 201 6.24 -2.42 10.23
C THR A 201 7.44 -2.84 11.10
N ALA A 202 7.20 -3.49 12.23
CA ALA A 202 8.23 -3.99 13.12
C ALA A 202 9.11 -5.03 12.40
N ARG A 203 8.47 -5.96 11.67
CA ARG A 203 9.19 -6.98 10.91
C ARG A 203 10.07 -6.36 9.82
N LEU A 204 9.53 -5.46 9.01
CA LEU A 204 10.31 -4.76 7.98
C LEU A 204 11.42 -3.88 8.58
N SER A 205 11.20 -3.28 9.75
CA SER A 205 12.22 -2.48 10.44
C SER A 205 13.39 -3.33 10.91
N SER A 206 13.10 -4.54 11.39
CA SER A 206 14.11 -5.54 11.80
C SER A 206 14.80 -6.24 10.62
N ALA A 207 14.18 -6.23 9.44
CA ALA A 207 14.67 -6.94 8.27
C ALA A 207 15.93 -6.27 7.68
N SER A 208 16.81 -7.09 7.11
CA SER A 208 17.95 -6.61 6.35
C SER A 208 17.52 -5.78 5.14
N LEU A 209 18.40 -4.90 4.66
CA LEU A 209 18.12 -4.11 3.45
C LEU A 209 17.76 -5.00 2.26
N ARG A 210 18.45 -6.14 2.09
CA ARG A 210 18.16 -7.11 1.03
C ARG A 210 16.75 -7.70 1.15
N GLN A 211 16.30 -8.04 2.36
CA GLN A 211 14.96 -8.56 2.57
C GLN A 211 13.88 -7.50 2.32
N ARG A 212 14.11 -6.25 2.74
CA ARG A 212 13.20 -5.14 2.41
C ARG A 212 13.12 -4.89 0.91
N GLU A 213 14.24 -4.92 0.22
CA GLU A 213 14.27 -4.77 -1.24
C GLU A 213 13.54 -5.91 -1.94
N ALA A 214 13.72 -7.16 -1.47
CA ALA A 214 12.98 -8.31 -1.98
C ALA A 214 11.47 -8.15 -1.75
N PHE A 215 11.04 -7.71 -0.56
CA PHE A 215 9.65 -7.41 -0.23
C PHE A 215 9.04 -6.42 -1.22
N VAL A 216 9.67 -5.27 -1.39
CA VAL A 216 9.18 -4.24 -2.31
C VAL A 216 9.23 -4.72 -3.77
N SER A 217 10.29 -5.43 -4.17
CA SER A 217 10.44 -5.95 -5.53
C SER A 217 9.32 -6.94 -5.86
N SER A 218 8.96 -7.82 -4.92
CA SER A 218 7.84 -8.76 -5.08
C SER A 218 6.51 -8.02 -5.29
N LEU A 219 6.21 -6.99 -4.48
CA LEU A 219 5.01 -6.18 -4.67
C LEU A 219 4.99 -5.51 -6.05
N VAL A 220 6.11 -4.94 -6.48
CA VAL A 220 6.24 -4.29 -7.79
C VAL A 220 6.03 -5.28 -8.93
N GLN A 221 6.66 -6.45 -8.86
CA GLN A 221 6.52 -7.51 -9.85
C GLN A 221 5.06 -7.95 -10.00
N ARG A 222 4.39 -8.23 -8.87
CA ARG A 222 2.97 -8.61 -8.84
C ARG A 222 2.09 -7.55 -9.51
N ILE A 223 2.30 -6.27 -9.18
CA ILE A 223 1.57 -5.14 -9.80
C ILE A 223 1.80 -5.05 -11.31
N GLN A 224 3.04 -5.25 -11.77
CA GLN A 224 3.40 -5.17 -13.19
C GLN A 224 2.76 -6.28 -14.03
N GLU A 225 2.48 -7.44 -13.44
CA GLU A 225 1.91 -8.61 -14.12
C GLU A 225 0.37 -8.58 -14.19
N LEU A 226 -0.31 -7.78 -13.37
CA LEU A 226 -1.78 -7.71 -13.37
C LEU A 226 -2.36 -7.32 -14.73
N PRO A 227 -1.86 -6.28 -15.45
CA PRO A 227 -2.44 -5.87 -16.73
C PRO A 227 -2.18 -6.84 -17.88
N ALA A 228 -1.22 -7.77 -17.74
CA ALA A 228 -0.87 -8.73 -18.80
C ALA A 228 -1.76 -9.98 -18.80
N SER A 229 -2.59 -10.16 -17.77
CA SER A 229 -3.31 -11.41 -17.52
C SER A 229 -4.71 -11.52 -18.12
N PRO A 230 -5.54 -10.46 -18.19
CA PRO A 230 -6.93 -10.62 -18.59
C PRO A 230 -7.18 -10.26 -20.06
N SER A 231 -7.87 -11.15 -20.78
CA SER A 231 -8.40 -10.91 -22.13
C SER A 231 -9.89 -10.54 -22.12
N ASP A 232 -10.55 -10.61 -20.97
CA ASP A 232 -11.99 -10.42 -20.81
C ASP A 232 -12.34 -9.43 -19.68
N ALA A 233 -13.62 -9.09 -19.58
CA ALA A 233 -14.13 -8.12 -18.60
C ALA A 233 -13.97 -8.61 -17.15
N GLU A 234 -14.26 -9.89 -16.89
CA GLU A 234 -14.16 -10.49 -15.55
C GLU A 234 -12.71 -10.48 -15.05
N GLY A 235 -11.76 -10.87 -15.89
CA GLY A 235 -10.35 -10.81 -15.58
C GLY A 235 -9.87 -9.38 -15.31
N LEU A 236 -10.42 -8.37 -16.01
CA LEU A 236 -10.08 -6.97 -15.77
C LEU A 236 -10.61 -6.46 -14.43
N VAL A 237 -11.84 -6.82 -14.02
CA VAL A 237 -12.37 -6.51 -12.69
C VAL A 237 -11.48 -7.10 -11.61
N SER A 238 -11.09 -8.37 -11.79
CA SER A 238 -10.23 -9.10 -10.86
C SER A 238 -8.84 -8.50 -10.75
N ALA A 239 -8.26 -8.09 -11.88
CA ALA A 239 -6.97 -7.41 -11.91
C ALA A 239 -7.03 -6.03 -11.21
N ALA A 240 -8.12 -5.28 -11.38
CA ALA A 240 -8.32 -4.02 -10.68
C ALA A 240 -8.48 -4.22 -9.18
N GLU A 241 -9.22 -5.24 -8.76
CA GLU A 241 -9.39 -5.61 -7.35
C GLU A 241 -8.06 -6.02 -6.71
N ASP A 242 -7.30 -6.90 -7.35
CA ASP A 242 -5.97 -7.31 -6.88
C ASP A 242 -5.02 -6.11 -6.81
N LEU A 243 -5.08 -5.19 -7.77
CA LEU A 243 -4.29 -3.96 -7.75
C LEU A 243 -4.66 -3.09 -6.54
N ALA A 244 -5.94 -2.93 -6.22
CA ALA A 244 -6.39 -2.19 -5.05
C ALA A 244 -5.93 -2.84 -3.74
N LYS A 245 -5.97 -4.18 -3.68
CA LYS A 245 -5.48 -4.99 -2.56
C LYS A 245 -3.96 -4.86 -2.36
N PHE A 246 -3.17 -4.57 -3.39
CA PHE A 246 -1.74 -4.26 -3.22
C PHE A 246 -1.49 -2.77 -2.91
N VAL A 247 -2.12 -1.86 -3.65
CA VAL A 247 -1.84 -0.41 -3.56
C VAL A 247 -2.32 0.18 -2.23
N GLY A 248 -3.55 -0.15 -1.80
CA GLY A 248 -4.15 0.43 -0.60
C GLY A 248 -3.32 0.18 0.66
N PRO A 249 -3.10 -1.10 1.04
CA PRO A 249 -2.17 -1.48 2.11
C PRO A 249 -0.79 -0.86 2.00
N THR A 250 -0.19 -0.82 0.81
CA THR A 250 1.19 -0.34 0.69
C THR A 250 1.34 1.14 1.07
N SER A 251 0.28 1.94 0.95
CA SER A 251 0.30 3.37 1.31
C SER A 251 0.71 3.65 2.77
N PHE A 252 0.34 2.79 3.73
CA PHE A 252 0.72 3.01 5.14
C PHE A 252 2.21 2.73 5.39
N LEU A 253 2.81 1.79 4.64
CA LEU A 253 4.24 1.48 4.76
C LEU A 253 5.12 2.66 4.33
N PHE A 254 4.66 3.46 3.35
CA PHE A 254 5.32 4.71 3.02
C PHE A 254 5.30 5.71 4.18
N ALA A 255 4.17 5.84 4.86
CA ALA A 255 4.05 6.70 6.05
C ALA A 255 4.92 6.21 7.21
N SER A 256 5.18 4.90 7.27
CA SER A 256 5.96 4.23 8.33
C SER A 256 7.48 4.25 8.12
N GLY A 257 7.98 4.98 7.11
CA GLY A 257 9.42 5.23 6.93
C GLY A 257 10.12 4.41 5.83
N PHE A 258 9.44 3.47 5.17
CA PHE A 258 10.02 2.62 4.10
C PHE A 258 10.08 3.29 2.72
N LYS A 259 9.84 4.61 2.67
CA LYS A 259 9.78 5.38 1.42
C LYS A 259 10.98 5.14 0.51
N ARG A 260 12.20 5.10 1.05
CA ARG A 260 13.43 4.94 0.23
C ARG A 260 13.45 3.60 -0.49
N ASP A 261 13.00 2.54 0.18
CA ASP A 261 12.92 1.20 -0.39
C ASP A 261 11.93 1.19 -1.57
N PHE A 262 10.74 1.79 -1.39
CA PHE A 262 9.74 1.93 -2.46
C PHE A 262 10.16 2.86 -3.62
N GLU A 263 10.86 3.97 -3.33
CA GLU A 263 11.38 4.89 -4.34
C GLU A 263 12.44 4.20 -5.20
N ARG A 264 13.34 3.42 -4.58
CA ARG A 264 14.39 2.66 -5.28
C ARG A 264 13.81 1.64 -6.24
N GLN A 265 12.76 0.93 -5.84
CA GLN A 265 12.07 -0.06 -6.67
C GLN A 265 11.00 0.55 -7.60
N LYS A 266 10.91 1.88 -7.67
CA LYS A 266 9.98 2.61 -8.55
C LYS A 266 8.52 2.18 -8.37
N PHE A 267 8.10 1.84 -7.15
CA PHE A 267 6.76 1.35 -6.87
C PHE A 267 5.67 2.27 -7.43
N VAL A 268 5.76 3.57 -7.13
CA VAL A 268 4.77 4.57 -7.57
C VAL A 268 4.61 4.63 -9.09
N LEU A 269 5.73 4.53 -9.82
CA LEU A 269 5.73 4.52 -11.28
C LEU A 269 5.02 3.28 -11.81
N ASN A 270 5.35 2.10 -11.27
CA ASN A 270 4.82 0.83 -11.73
C ASN A 270 3.33 0.64 -11.37
N ALA A 271 2.91 1.05 -10.17
CA ALA A 271 1.52 1.10 -9.77
C ALA A 271 0.69 2.01 -10.70
N SER A 272 1.17 3.22 -10.97
CA SER A 272 0.49 4.13 -11.90
C SER A 272 0.36 3.56 -13.31
N LYS A 273 1.42 2.91 -13.83
CA LYS A 273 1.37 2.24 -15.14
C LYS A 273 0.35 1.11 -15.16
N ALA A 274 0.26 0.33 -14.08
CA ALA A 274 -0.72 -0.75 -13.96
C ALA A 274 -2.16 -0.19 -13.96
N ILE A 275 -2.43 0.88 -13.19
CA ILE A 275 -3.73 1.57 -13.21
C ILE A 275 -4.08 2.02 -14.63
N GLY A 276 -3.15 2.70 -15.33
CA GLY A 276 -3.35 3.17 -16.70
C GLY A 276 -3.69 2.04 -17.67
N ARG A 277 -2.92 0.95 -17.65
CA ARG A 277 -3.15 -0.20 -18.55
C ARG A 277 -4.47 -0.90 -18.29
N ILE A 278 -4.86 -1.11 -17.03
CA ILE A 278 -6.15 -1.73 -16.70
C ILE A 278 -7.31 -0.80 -17.10
N ALA A 279 -7.18 0.51 -16.83
CA ALA A 279 -8.20 1.48 -17.23
C ALA A 279 -8.38 1.55 -18.76
N GLU A 280 -7.28 1.62 -19.51
CA GLU A 280 -7.27 1.60 -20.97
C GLU A 280 -7.86 0.30 -21.52
N ALA A 281 -7.47 -0.86 -20.98
CA ALA A 281 -8.04 -2.14 -21.36
C ALA A 281 -9.55 -2.20 -21.07
N GLY A 282 -10.00 -1.70 -19.92
CA GLY A 282 -11.43 -1.60 -19.60
C GLY A 282 -12.21 -0.70 -20.58
N VAL A 283 -11.60 0.40 -21.03
CA VAL A 283 -12.18 1.27 -22.07
C VAL A 283 -12.26 0.54 -23.41
N SER A 284 -11.17 -0.07 -23.84
CA SER A 284 -11.06 -0.78 -25.14
C SER A 284 -12.03 -1.95 -25.23
N HIS A 285 -12.24 -2.69 -24.13
CA HIS A 285 -13.20 -3.79 -24.06
C HIS A 285 -14.62 -3.33 -23.69
N SER A 286 -14.87 -2.02 -23.61
CA SER A 286 -16.17 -1.45 -23.27
C SER A 286 -16.79 -2.00 -21.98
N VAL A 287 -15.96 -2.30 -20.97
CA VAL A 287 -16.40 -2.88 -19.69
C VAL A 287 -17.33 -1.91 -18.96
N GLN A 288 -18.57 -2.34 -18.72
CA GLN A 288 -19.59 -1.55 -18.01
C GLN A 288 -19.67 -1.86 -16.52
N ASP A 289 -18.94 -2.87 -16.03
CA ASP A 289 -18.97 -3.24 -14.62
C ASP A 289 -18.53 -2.06 -13.75
N PRO A 290 -19.34 -1.60 -12.78
CA PRO A 290 -18.99 -0.48 -11.90
C PRO A 290 -17.76 -0.76 -11.01
N LEU A 291 -17.52 -2.02 -10.63
CA LEU A 291 -16.51 -2.42 -9.66
C LEU A 291 -15.10 -2.13 -10.16
N ILE A 292 -14.81 -2.37 -11.44
CA ILE A 292 -13.48 -2.06 -12.01
C ILE A 292 -13.14 -0.57 -11.81
N TRP A 293 -14.08 0.33 -12.09
CA TRP A 293 -13.88 1.77 -11.99
C TRP A 293 -13.77 2.23 -10.55
N TRP A 294 -14.52 1.59 -9.64
CA TRP A 294 -14.42 1.80 -8.21
C TRP A 294 -13.04 1.40 -7.67
N TYR A 295 -12.53 0.22 -8.00
CA TYR A 295 -11.20 -0.23 -7.58
C TYR A 295 -10.09 0.68 -8.13
N LEU A 296 -10.15 1.04 -9.42
CA LEU A 296 -9.18 1.94 -10.03
C LEU A 296 -9.20 3.33 -9.39
N MET A 297 -10.38 3.84 -9.04
CA MET A 297 -10.50 5.12 -8.32
C MET A 297 -9.85 5.07 -6.94
N HIS A 298 -10.03 3.99 -6.18
CA HIS A 298 -9.33 3.83 -4.90
C HIS A 298 -7.82 3.81 -5.08
N CYS A 299 -7.32 3.07 -6.07
CA CYS A 299 -5.89 3.09 -6.42
C CYS A 299 -5.42 4.51 -6.72
N ILE A 300 -6.13 5.26 -7.58
CA ILE A 300 -5.80 6.64 -7.92
C ILE A 300 -5.75 7.53 -6.67
N ARG A 301 -6.76 7.44 -5.80
CA ARG A 301 -6.83 8.23 -4.56
C ARG A 301 -5.63 7.94 -3.66
N PHE A 302 -5.35 6.67 -3.36
CA PHE A 302 -4.22 6.28 -2.52
C PHE A 302 -2.88 6.74 -3.11
N MET A 303 -2.71 6.60 -4.42
CA MET A 303 -1.50 7.05 -5.11
C MET A 303 -1.34 8.58 -5.11
N ALA A 304 -2.42 9.33 -5.27
CA ALA A 304 -2.41 10.79 -5.20
C ALA A 304 -2.09 11.28 -3.78
N GLU A 305 -2.73 10.71 -2.75
CA GLU A 305 -2.45 10.99 -1.35
C GLU A 305 -0.98 10.72 -1.01
N LEU A 306 -0.45 9.60 -1.51
CA LEU A 306 0.96 9.26 -1.37
C LEU A 306 1.89 10.27 -2.05
N ALA A 307 1.52 10.81 -3.21
CA ALA A 307 2.28 11.85 -3.89
C ALA A 307 2.13 13.24 -3.27
N ALA A 308 1.10 13.47 -2.44
CA ALA A 308 0.78 14.76 -1.83
C ALA A 308 1.79 15.21 -0.79
N PHE A 309 2.54 14.28 -0.20
CA PHE A 309 3.44 14.57 0.91
C PHE A 309 4.51 15.60 0.49
N PRO A 310 4.58 16.79 1.13
CA PRO A 310 5.37 17.92 0.65
C PRO A 310 6.87 17.62 0.43
N ARG A 311 7.41 16.67 1.17
CA ARG A 311 8.82 16.27 1.09
C ARG A 311 9.11 15.37 -0.12
N TRP A 312 8.10 14.96 -0.90
CA TRP A 312 8.18 13.83 -1.82
C TRP A 312 7.88 14.19 -3.27
N ARG A 313 8.27 15.38 -3.72
CA ARG A 313 8.06 15.85 -5.11
C ARG A 313 8.46 14.85 -6.19
N LYS A 314 9.56 14.11 -5.98
CA LYS A 314 10.01 13.06 -6.92
C LYS A 314 8.95 11.97 -7.12
N LEU A 315 8.20 11.59 -6.07
CA LEU A 315 7.12 10.61 -6.18
C LEU A 315 5.97 11.16 -7.02
N SER A 316 5.61 12.44 -6.86
CA SER A 316 4.60 13.11 -7.70
C SER A 316 4.99 13.07 -9.17
N TYR A 317 6.27 13.29 -9.50
CA TYR A 317 6.76 13.14 -10.87
C TYR A 317 6.71 11.70 -11.37
N ARG A 318 7.06 10.71 -10.55
CA ARG A 318 6.92 9.28 -10.92
C ARG A 318 5.46 8.87 -11.13
N LEU A 319 4.54 9.44 -10.36
CA LEU A 319 3.12 9.22 -10.50
C LEU A 319 2.61 9.78 -11.83
N ILE A 320 3.00 11.01 -12.18
CA ILE A 320 2.67 11.64 -13.46
C ILE A 320 3.30 10.88 -14.63
N GLU A 321 4.58 10.52 -14.52
CA GLU A 321 5.33 9.72 -15.50
C GLU A 321 4.67 8.37 -15.76
N GLY A 322 4.06 7.77 -14.74
CA GLY A 322 3.34 6.51 -14.86
C GLY A 322 1.96 6.64 -15.49
N GLY A 323 1.55 7.83 -15.91
CA GLY A 323 0.30 8.04 -16.65
C GLY A 323 -0.95 8.21 -15.79
N ILE A 324 -0.82 8.60 -14.51
CA ILE A 324 -1.98 8.74 -13.62
C ILE A 324 -3.05 9.70 -14.17
N ILE A 325 -2.64 10.72 -14.92
CA ILE A 325 -3.57 11.71 -15.49
C ILE A 325 -4.49 11.03 -16.49
N SER A 326 -3.93 10.27 -17.44
CA SER A 326 -4.72 9.49 -18.40
C SER A 326 -5.61 8.48 -17.68
N SER A 327 -5.12 7.82 -16.63
CA SER A 327 -5.94 6.93 -15.78
C SER A 327 -7.15 7.66 -15.19
N ILE A 328 -6.95 8.85 -14.63
CA ILE A 328 -8.04 9.67 -14.09
C ILE A 328 -9.05 10.01 -15.19
N LEU A 329 -8.58 10.39 -16.38
CA LEU A 329 -9.44 10.73 -17.50
C LEU A 329 -10.26 9.52 -18.01
N TYR A 330 -9.70 8.31 -17.96
CA TYR A 330 -10.45 7.09 -18.27
C TYR A 330 -11.49 6.75 -17.21
N VAL A 331 -11.14 6.89 -15.94
CA VAL A 331 -11.98 6.47 -14.81
C VAL A 331 -13.12 7.47 -14.55
N PHE A 332 -12.86 8.78 -14.67
CA PHE A 332 -13.79 9.83 -14.26
C PHE A 332 -15.20 9.74 -14.88
N PRO A 333 -15.37 9.60 -16.20
CA PRO A 333 -16.70 9.57 -16.81
C PRO A 333 -17.52 8.36 -16.33
N ARG A 334 -16.85 7.27 -15.94
CA ARG A 334 -17.48 5.99 -15.67
C ARG A 334 -17.99 5.87 -14.24
N ILE A 335 -17.35 6.53 -13.28
CA ILE A 335 -17.87 6.61 -11.90
C ILE A 335 -19.19 7.37 -11.82
N SER A 336 -19.38 8.37 -12.68
CA SER A 336 -20.58 9.23 -12.62
C SER A 336 -21.89 8.47 -12.85
N HIS A 337 -21.82 7.29 -13.49
CA HIS A 337 -22.98 6.50 -13.86
C HIS A 337 -23.33 5.38 -12.89
N THR A 338 -22.42 4.99 -11.98
CA THR A 338 -22.53 3.69 -11.31
C THR A 338 -23.34 3.71 -10.03
N ASP A 339 -23.23 4.75 -9.21
CA ASP A 339 -23.85 4.74 -7.87
C ASP A 339 -24.83 5.90 -7.61
N GLY A 340 -24.95 6.87 -8.54
CA GLY A 340 -25.61 8.16 -8.26
C GLY A 340 -25.00 8.95 -7.08
N SER A 341 -24.00 8.37 -6.41
CA SER A 341 -23.39 8.89 -5.21
C SER A 341 -22.28 9.86 -5.58
N PRO A 342 -22.37 11.14 -5.16
CA PRO A 342 -21.32 12.12 -5.41
C PRO A 342 -20.00 11.80 -4.70
N LYS A 343 -19.93 10.73 -3.89
CA LYS A 343 -18.73 10.34 -3.14
C LYS A 343 -17.56 9.99 -4.07
N GLY A 344 -17.77 9.14 -5.07
CA GLY A 344 -16.68 8.72 -5.97
C GLY A 344 -16.08 9.89 -6.77
N LEU A 345 -16.94 10.80 -7.24
CA LEU A 345 -16.50 12.03 -7.94
C LEU A 345 -15.69 12.95 -7.02
N ARG A 346 -16.09 13.11 -5.75
CA ARG A 346 -15.33 13.91 -4.78
C ARG A 346 -13.95 13.33 -4.49
N GLU A 347 -13.82 12.01 -4.41
CA GLU A 347 -12.51 11.37 -4.19
C GLU A 347 -11.57 11.59 -5.38
N LEU A 348 -12.11 11.53 -6.60
CA LEU A 348 -11.31 11.75 -7.81
C LEU A 348 -10.95 13.24 -7.99
N ASP A 349 -11.86 14.14 -7.67
CA ASP A 349 -11.60 15.59 -7.61
C ASP A 349 -10.51 15.92 -6.57
N ARG A 350 -10.55 15.28 -5.41
CA ARG A 350 -9.51 15.40 -4.38
C ARG A 350 -8.16 14.91 -4.89
N ALA A 351 -8.11 13.77 -5.57
CA ALA A 351 -6.89 13.24 -6.17
C ALA A 351 -6.32 14.19 -7.23
N LEU A 352 -7.18 14.74 -8.11
CA LEU A 352 -6.80 15.74 -9.11
C LEU A 352 -6.24 17.02 -8.48
N THR A 353 -6.96 17.58 -7.51
CA THR A 353 -6.55 18.78 -6.77
C THR A 353 -5.20 18.58 -6.09
N THR A 354 -4.94 17.35 -5.63
CA THR A 354 -3.68 16.96 -5.00
C THR A 354 -2.51 16.93 -5.99
N ILE A 355 -2.76 16.47 -7.23
CA ILE A 355 -1.73 16.33 -8.26
C ILE A 355 -1.49 17.66 -9.02
N LEU A 356 -2.52 18.51 -9.13
CA LEU A 356 -2.52 19.73 -9.95
C LEU A 356 -1.32 20.66 -9.71
N PRO A 357 -0.89 20.95 -8.47
CA PRO A 357 0.29 21.81 -8.25
C PRO A 357 1.54 21.29 -8.95
N PHE A 358 1.73 19.97 -9.00
CA PHE A 358 2.90 19.36 -9.62
C PHE A 358 2.86 19.40 -11.16
N LEU A 359 1.67 19.45 -11.76
CA LEU A 359 1.51 19.62 -13.21
C LEU A 359 1.93 21.01 -13.68
N THR A 360 1.81 22.02 -12.81
CA THR A 360 2.27 23.38 -13.10
C THR A 360 3.78 23.57 -12.96
N GLU A 361 4.48 22.62 -12.32
CA GLU A 361 5.94 22.62 -12.25
C GLU A 361 6.54 22.08 -13.56
N ARG A 362 7.63 22.69 -14.05
CA ARG A 362 8.31 22.29 -15.30
C ARG A 362 8.63 20.79 -15.36
N GLY A 363 9.03 20.20 -14.22
CA GLY A 363 9.34 18.77 -14.13
C GLY A 363 8.11 17.87 -14.31
N GLY A 364 6.99 18.23 -13.68
CA GLY A 364 5.73 17.49 -13.83
C GLY A 364 5.15 17.66 -15.22
N LEU A 365 5.19 18.88 -15.78
CA LEU A 365 4.83 19.17 -17.16
C LEU A 365 5.60 18.29 -18.16
N HIS A 366 6.93 18.22 -18.00
CA HIS A 366 7.77 17.38 -18.84
C HIS A 366 7.44 15.90 -18.70
N ALA A 367 7.30 15.41 -17.46
CA ALA A 367 6.93 14.02 -17.18
C ALA A 367 5.58 13.66 -17.83
N ALA A 368 4.59 14.53 -17.73
CA ALA A 368 3.26 14.33 -18.30
C ALA A 368 3.28 14.29 -19.84
N ARG A 369 4.07 15.16 -20.45
CA ARG A 369 4.17 15.29 -21.92
C ARG A 369 4.92 14.13 -22.58
N VAL A 370 6.03 13.72 -21.99
CA VAL A 370 6.96 12.77 -22.61
C VAL A 370 6.60 11.33 -22.25
N LEU A 371 6.16 11.10 -21.00
CA LEU A 371 6.06 9.76 -20.43
C LEU A 371 4.64 9.44 -19.95
N GLY A 372 3.90 10.43 -19.46
CA GLY A 372 2.57 10.29 -18.86
C GLY A 372 1.39 10.19 -19.83
N GLY A 373 1.62 10.14 -21.14
CA GLY A 373 0.57 9.79 -22.12
C GLY A 373 -0.50 10.85 -22.38
N ILE A 374 -0.28 12.14 -22.10
CA ILE A 374 -1.27 13.22 -22.34
C ILE A 374 -1.54 13.50 -23.84
N LYS A 375 -0.86 12.81 -24.76
CA LYS A 375 -1.00 13.03 -26.22
C LYS A 375 -2.28 12.44 -26.83
N SER A 376 -2.95 11.52 -26.16
CA SER A 376 -4.20 10.93 -26.65
C SER A 376 -5.35 11.88 -26.32
N SER A 377 -5.98 12.48 -27.34
CA SER A 377 -7.30 13.05 -27.12
C SER A 377 -8.21 11.93 -26.63
N PRO A 378 -9.02 12.13 -25.57
CA PRO A 378 -9.99 11.12 -25.15
C PRO A 378 -11.00 10.97 -26.31
N GLY A 379 -10.80 9.95 -27.13
CA GLY A 379 -11.64 9.67 -28.27
C GLY A 379 -13.05 9.30 -27.81
N GLY A 380 -14.04 10.12 -28.17
CA GLY A 380 -15.44 9.73 -28.21
C GLY A 380 -16.26 9.98 -26.94
N ARG A 381 -17.35 10.75 -27.16
CA ARG A 381 -18.48 11.11 -26.29
C ARG A 381 -18.30 12.37 -25.43
N ARG A 382 -19.34 13.23 -25.48
CA ARG A 382 -19.49 14.47 -24.69
C ARG A 382 -19.25 14.14 -23.23
N ALA A 383 -18.13 14.58 -22.71
CA ALA A 383 -17.86 14.46 -21.31
C ALA A 383 -18.76 15.45 -20.54
N SER A 384 -18.96 15.21 -19.25
CA SER A 384 -19.64 16.18 -18.38
C SER A 384 -18.98 17.56 -18.51
N TRP A 385 -19.75 18.65 -18.52
CA TRP A 385 -19.22 20.03 -18.53
C TRP A 385 -18.16 20.27 -17.45
N VAL A 386 -18.25 19.59 -16.30
CA VAL A 386 -17.23 19.63 -15.25
C VAL A 386 -15.91 19.02 -15.71
N PHE A 387 -15.98 17.91 -16.44
CA PHE A 387 -14.81 17.27 -17.03
C PHE A 387 -14.20 18.12 -18.13
N GLU A 388 -15.00 18.74 -19.00
CA GLU A 388 -14.50 19.70 -19.99
C GLU A 388 -13.80 20.87 -19.30
N ASN A 389 -14.35 21.45 -18.23
CA ASN A 389 -13.66 22.54 -17.51
C ASN A 389 -12.40 22.09 -16.77
N ILE A 390 -12.36 20.87 -16.22
CA ILE A 390 -11.17 20.34 -15.56
C ILE A 390 -10.10 20.03 -16.61
N ILE A 391 -10.48 19.40 -17.72
CA ILE A 391 -9.62 19.12 -18.86
C ILE A 391 -9.14 20.42 -19.47
N GLU A 392 -10.02 21.32 -19.90
CA GLU A 392 -9.67 22.62 -20.47
C GLU A 392 -8.91 23.47 -19.46
N GLY A 393 -9.26 23.45 -18.17
CA GLY A 393 -8.51 24.14 -17.13
C GLY A 393 -7.10 23.56 -16.96
N THR A 394 -6.98 22.24 -17.03
CA THR A 394 -5.72 21.51 -16.99
C THR A 394 -4.92 21.81 -18.24
N TYR A 395 -5.41 21.50 -19.44
CA TYR A 395 -4.82 21.82 -20.74
C TYR A 395 -4.49 23.30 -20.90
N ALA A 396 -5.36 24.24 -20.51
CA ALA A 396 -5.06 25.67 -20.56
C ALA A 396 -4.00 26.08 -19.54
N SER A 397 -3.90 25.40 -18.40
CA SER A 397 -2.78 25.58 -17.46
C SER A 397 -1.49 25.00 -18.02
N PHE A 398 -1.59 23.84 -18.69
CA PHE A 398 -0.52 23.19 -19.44
C PHE A 398 -0.01 24.08 -20.58
N ASP A 399 -0.88 24.60 -21.43
CA ASP A 399 -0.57 25.48 -22.55
C ASP A 399 0.06 26.78 -22.06
N ARG A 400 -0.49 27.37 -20.99
CA ARG A 400 0.12 28.55 -20.34
C ARG A 400 1.51 28.26 -19.79
N ALA A 401 1.69 27.12 -19.12
CA ALA A 401 2.99 26.69 -18.63
C ALA A 401 3.96 26.38 -19.80
N MET A 402 3.47 25.79 -20.88
CA MET A 402 4.22 25.48 -22.09
C MET A 402 4.72 26.75 -22.79
N VAL A 403 3.87 27.77 -22.90
CA VAL A 403 4.27 29.09 -23.42
C VAL A 403 5.31 29.74 -22.49
N ALA A 404 5.14 29.61 -21.16
CA ALA A 404 6.07 30.17 -20.19
C ALA A 404 7.44 29.46 -20.16
N PHE A 405 7.48 28.14 -20.37
CA PHE A 405 8.70 27.32 -20.24
C PHE A 405 9.31 26.85 -21.57
N GLY A 406 8.62 27.04 -22.69
CA GLY A 406 9.00 26.54 -24.02
C GLY A 406 9.89 27.46 -24.84
N GLY A 407 10.16 28.68 -24.38
CA GLY A 407 11.14 29.56 -25.03
C GLY A 407 12.59 29.11 -24.80
N PRO A 408 13.52 29.31 -25.75
CA PRO A 408 14.95 28.97 -25.61
C PRO A 408 15.72 29.81 -24.58
N ARG A 409 15.03 30.57 -23.72
CA ARG A 409 15.64 31.33 -22.63
C ARG A 409 15.24 30.67 -21.32
N SER A 410 16.19 29.99 -20.69
CA SER A 410 16.08 29.62 -19.29
C SER A 410 16.05 30.90 -18.46
N VAL A 411 14.86 31.41 -18.17
CA VAL A 411 14.74 32.40 -17.11
C VAL A 411 14.92 31.62 -15.81
N THR A 412 16.09 31.76 -15.18
CA THR A 412 16.39 31.25 -13.84
C THR A 412 15.64 32.11 -12.83
N VAL A 413 14.31 32.08 -12.88
CA VAL A 413 13.53 32.83 -11.91
C VAL A 413 13.72 32.13 -10.57
N CYS A 414 14.29 32.84 -9.59
CA CYS A 414 14.24 32.47 -8.18
C CYS A 414 12.79 32.68 -7.68
N CYS A 415 11.84 31.96 -8.28
CA CYS A 415 10.41 32.21 -8.11
C CYS A 415 9.84 31.36 -6.98
N GLY A 416 9.18 32.02 -6.04
CA GLY A 416 8.30 31.35 -5.08
C GLY A 416 8.95 30.87 -3.78
N LEU A 417 9.68 31.76 -3.08
CA LEU A 417 9.83 31.58 -1.63
C LEU A 417 8.44 31.70 -1.00
N LYS A 418 7.77 30.56 -0.74
CA LYS A 418 6.60 30.55 0.15
C LYS A 418 7.06 31.10 1.49
N VAL A 419 6.31 32.06 2.03
CA VAL A 419 6.59 32.79 3.29
C VAL A 419 7.02 31.87 4.44
N SER A 420 6.53 30.62 4.48
CA SER A 420 6.90 29.61 5.47
C SER A 420 8.36 29.14 5.41
N SER A 421 9.08 29.24 4.28
CA SER A 421 10.50 28.87 4.20
C SER A 421 11.46 29.99 4.60
N LEU A 422 10.98 31.22 4.78
CA LEU A 422 11.78 32.37 5.20
C LEU A 422 11.96 32.50 6.71
N PHE A 423 11.20 31.73 7.50
CA PHE A 423 11.27 31.75 8.97
C PHE A 423 12.09 30.59 9.56
N SER A 424 12.83 29.84 8.74
CA SER A 424 13.77 28.83 9.25
C SER A 424 15.05 29.54 9.73
N PRO A 425 15.46 29.43 11.00
CA PRO A 425 16.60 30.18 11.57
C PRO A 425 17.97 29.85 10.98
N THR A 426 18.06 28.84 10.11
CA THR A 426 19.31 28.18 9.73
C THR A 426 20.01 28.76 8.51
N HIS A 427 19.43 29.77 7.85
CA HIS A 427 20.07 30.48 6.74
C HIS A 427 20.08 31.98 7.03
N GLY A 428 21.20 32.48 7.55
CA GLY A 428 21.44 33.89 7.90
C GLY A 428 21.49 34.83 6.69
N ARG A 429 20.47 34.79 5.83
CA ARG A 429 20.23 35.83 4.83
C ARG A 429 19.53 36.99 5.51
N ASP A 430 20.12 38.16 5.39
CA ASP A 430 19.57 39.41 5.90
C ASP A 430 18.19 39.67 5.28
N MET A 431 17.14 39.58 6.10
CA MET A 431 15.75 39.79 5.72
C MET A 431 15.51 41.20 5.15
N ALA A 432 16.38 42.17 5.46
CA ALA A 432 16.34 43.51 4.89
C ALA A 432 16.60 43.55 3.37
N SER A 433 17.26 42.51 2.83
CA SER A 433 17.59 42.44 1.39
C SER A 433 16.41 42.00 0.52
N ILE A 434 15.38 41.37 1.10
CA ILE A 434 14.24 40.83 0.36
C ILE A 434 13.38 41.97 -0.20
N LYS A 435 13.14 41.94 -1.50
CA LYS A 435 12.29 42.92 -2.18
C LYS A 435 10.87 42.41 -2.25
N THR A 436 9.93 43.23 -1.79
CA THR A 436 8.50 42.93 -1.88
C THR A 436 7.91 43.72 -3.03
N CYS A 437 7.02 43.12 -3.83
CA CYS A 437 6.29 43.88 -4.84
C CYS A 437 5.51 45.02 -4.18
N LYS A 438 5.80 46.27 -4.54
CA LYS A 438 5.18 47.45 -3.90
C LYS A 438 3.66 47.49 -4.09
N ASN A 439 3.16 46.92 -5.20
CA ASN A 439 1.76 46.99 -5.57
C ASN A 439 0.92 45.91 -4.87
N CYS A 440 1.17 44.62 -5.14
CA CYS A 440 0.39 43.53 -4.52
C CYS A 440 0.85 43.16 -3.09
N ARG A 441 2.14 43.37 -2.77
CA ARG A 441 2.81 42.93 -1.53
C ARG A 441 2.71 41.43 -1.21
N PHE A 442 2.37 40.60 -2.19
CA PHE A 442 2.23 39.14 -2.04
C PHE A 442 3.45 38.36 -2.49
N TYR A 443 4.21 38.90 -3.44
CA TYR A 443 5.41 38.27 -3.96
C TYR A 443 6.66 38.90 -3.37
N PHE A 444 7.62 38.04 -3.06
CA PHE A 444 8.91 38.36 -2.47
C PHE A 444 10.03 37.90 -3.40
N TYR A 445 11.05 38.72 -3.54
CA TYR A 445 12.16 38.53 -4.45
C TYR A 445 13.48 38.65 -3.69
N CYS A 446 14.45 37.80 -4.04
CA CYS A 446 15.78 37.88 -3.48
C CYS A 446 16.61 39.07 -4.02
N SER A 447 16.21 39.65 -5.17
CA SER A 447 16.87 40.81 -5.78
C SER A 447 15.92 41.62 -6.65
N LYS A 448 16.31 42.85 -7.00
CA LYS A 448 15.58 43.67 -7.99
C LYS A 448 15.59 43.04 -9.39
N LEU A 449 16.66 42.33 -9.74
CA LEU A 449 16.83 41.72 -11.05
C LEU A 449 15.82 40.58 -11.24
N CYS A 450 15.68 39.70 -10.23
CA CYS A 450 14.64 38.67 -10.23
C CYS A 450 13.22 39.27 -10.21
N GLN A 451 13.02 40.40 -9.52
CA GLN A 451 11.74 41.11 -9.56
C GLN A 451 11.43 41.63 -10.97
N GLN A 452 12.39 42.21 -11.67
CA GLN A 452 12.21 42.73 -13.03
C GLN A 452 11.95 41.61 -14.03
N GLU A 453 12.70 40.52 -13.96
CA GLU A 453 12.52 39.35 -14.82
C GLU A 453 11.12 38.72 -14.63
N ASP A 454 10.71 38.51 -13.38
CA ASP A 454 9.37 37.99 -13.06
C ASP A 454 8.27 39.00 -13.45
N TRP A 455 8.50 40.31 -13.26
CA TRP A 455 7.57 41.35 -13.66
C TRP A 455 7.26 41.33 -15.16
N VAL A 456 8.31 41.26 -15.99
CA VAL A 456 8.17 41.20 -17.45
C VAL A 456 7.54 39.87 -17.88
N SER A 457 7.95 38.77 -17.26
CA SER A 457 7.53 37.43 -17.69
C SER A 457 6.11 37.06 -17.26
N PHE A 458 5.70 37.44 -16.04
CA PHE A 458 4.50 36.88 -15.42
C PHE A 458 3.76 37.87 -14.50
N HIS A 459 4.46 38.45 -13.52
CA HIS A 459 3.83 39.12 -12.40
C HIS A 459 3.03 40.38 -12.78
N SER A 460 3.43 41.10 -13.83
CA SER A 460 2.68 42.29 -14.31
C SER A 460 1.21 41.98 -14.65
N ARG A 461 0.91 40.76 -15.11
CA ARG A 461 -0.46 40.34 -15.47
C ARG A 461 -1.29 39.95 -14.24
N GLU A 462 -0.65 39.42 -13.20
CA GLU A 462 -1.32 38.98 -11.96
C GLU A 462 -1.46 40.07 -10.91
N CYS A 463 -0.48 40.99 -10.86
CA CYS A 463 -0.38 42.02 -9.84
C CYS A 463 -1.66 42.86 -9.76
N THR A 464 -2.18 43.24 -10.93
CA THR A 464 -3.39 44.06 -11.09
C THR A 464 -4.62 43.31 -10.57
N ARG A 465 -4.75 42.00 -10.85
CA ARG A 465 -5.86 41.16 -10.37
C ARG A 465 -5.83 40.99 -8.84
N ALA A 466 -4.65 40.84 -8.24
CA ALA A 466 -4.50 40.77 -6.78
C ALA A 466 -4.85 42.10 -6.09
N GLN A 467 -4.60 43.23 -6.75
CA GLN A 467 -4.97 44.57 -6.25
C GLN A 467 -6.49 44.77 -6.20
N HIS A 468 -7.23 44.26 -7.19
CA HIS A 468 -8.70 44.33 -7.19
C HIS A 468 -9.32 43.54 -6.03
N LYS A 469 -8.77 42.38 -5.65
CA LYS A 469 -9.26 41.61 -4.48
C LYS A 469 -9.06 42.32 -3.13
N ARG A 470 -8.19 43.33 -3.04
CA ARG A 470 -8.06 44.18 -1.84
C ARG A 470 -9.19 45.20 -1.70
N LYS A 471 -9.73 45.72 -2.82
CA LYS A 471 -10.82 46.70 -2.80
C LYS A 471 -12.16 46.09 -2.35
N TYR A 472 -12.30 44.76 -2.39
CA TYR A 472 -13.52 44.04 -2.01
C TYR A 472 -13.39 43.24 -0.69
N ARG A 473 -12.40 43.56 0.17
CA ARG A 473 -12.41 43.01 1.53
C ARG A 473 -13.37 43.81 2.42
N VAL A 474 -14.30 43.06 3.02
CA VAL A 474 -15.24 43.39 4.12
C VAL A 474 -14.63 44.36 5.15
N PRO A 475 -15.43 45.27 5.77
CA PRO A 475 -14.94 46.28 6.72
C PRO A 475 -14.12 45.66 7.84
N ALA A 476 -13.09 46.39 8.26
CA ALA A 476 -12.18 46.01 9.32
C ALA A 476 -12.94 45.67 10.61
N ALA A 477 -12.71 44.47 11.15
CA ALA A 477 -13.05 44.16 12.53
C ALA A 477 -12.35 45.16 13.47
N PRO A 478 -12.97 45.53 14.61
CA PRO A 478 -12.43 46.56 15.50
C PRO A 478 -11.07 46.15 16.05
N LYS A 479 -10.18 47.15 16.15
CA LYS A 479 -8.85 47.02 16.74
C LYS A 479 -8.97 46.59 18.22
N ALA A 480 -8.78 45.30 18.49
CA ALA A 480 -8.45 44.83 19.83
C ALA A 480 -6.94 44.91 20.04
N CYS A 481 -6.58 45.59 21.12
CA CYS A 481 -5.25 45.96 21.57
C CYS A 481 -4.33 44.73 21.76
N HIS A 482 -3.16 44.74 21.11
CA HIS A 482 -2.04 43.89 21.50
C HIS A 482 -1.45 44.42 22.81
N ARG A 483 -1.85 43.81 23.94
CA ARG A 483 -1.12 43.92 25.21
C ARG A 483 -0.33 42.64 25.41
N GLN A 484 0.97 42.81 25.63
CA GLN A 484 1.92 41.75 25.99
C GLN A 484 1.43 40.98 27.22
N ALA A 485 1.49 39.65 27.15
CA ALA A 485 1.54 38.79 28.32
C ALA A 485 2.53 37.66 28.04
N LEU A 486 3.69 37.77 28.66
CA LEU A 486 4.62 36.67 28.93
C LEU A 486 3.85 35.58 29.70
N ILE A 487 3.73 34.39 29.13
CA ILE A 487 3.28 33.20 29.86
C ILE A 487 4.52 32.38 30.21
N ARG A 488 4.91 32.48 31.48
CA ARG A 488 5.70 31.46 32.18
C ARG A 488 4.88 30.17 32.29
N PRO A 489 5.48 28.97 32.25
CA PRO A 489 4.77 27.76 32.61
C PRO A 489 4.61 27.69 34.12
N THR A 490 3.37 27.72 34.61
CA THR A 490 3.01 27.33 35.97
C THR A 490 2.98 25.81 36.07
N CYS A 491 3.88 25.27 36.89
CA CYS A 491 3.80 23.91 37.44
C CYS A 491 2.58 23.81 38.37
N LEU A 492 1.87 22.68 38.30
CA LEU A 492 0.89 22.29 39.32
C LEU A 492 1.61 21.83 40.60
N PRO A 493 1.05 22.13 41.79
CA PRO A 493 1.67 21.77 43.06
C PRO A 493 1.30 20.32 43.43
N GLY A 494 2.31 19.51 43.75
CA GLY A 494 2.12 18.21 44.40
C GLY A 494 2.72 17.01 43.69
N SER A 495 4.03 17.00 43.43
CA SER A 495 4.78 15.75 43.30
C SER A 495 6.23 15.97 43.73
N HIS A 496 6.62 15.28 44.80
CA HIS A 496 8.01 15.19 45.24
C HIS A 496 8.80 14.35 44.24
N CYS A 497 9.54 14.99 43.34
CA CYS A 497 10.60 14.33 42.58
C CYS A 497 11.96 14.77 43.12
N LYS A 498 12.65 13.84 43.81
CA LYS A 498 14.07 13.96 44.11
C LYS A 498 14.87 13.96 42.79
N PRO A 499 15.92 14.79 42.64
CA PRO A 499 16.77 14.76 41.47
C PRO A 499 17.61 13.48 41.46
N GLN A 500 17.39 12.62 40.47
CA GLN A 500 18.31 11.54 40.14
C GLN A 500 19.45 12.10 39.29
N SER A 501 20.67 11.86 39.74
CA SER A 501 21.92 12.12 39.04
C SER A 501 21.95 11.39 37.69
N PRO A 502 22.58 11.96 36.64
CA PRO A 502 22.74 11.26 35.37
C PRO A 502 23.64 10.02 35.55
N PRO A 503 23.33 8.88 34.90
CA PRO A 503 24.20 7.72 34.93
C PRO A 503 25.48 7.99 34.12
N ALA A 504 26.61 7.58 34.69
CA ALA A 504 27.92 7.63 34.06
C ALA A 504 27.92 6.79 32.77
N THR A 505 28.47 7.37 31.70
CA THR A 505 28.80 6.68 30.45
C THR A 505 29.88 5.62 30.70
N PRO A 506 29.70 4.35 30.26
CA PRO A 506 30.76 3.37 30.31
C PRO A 506 31.83 3.64 29.26
N ASP A 507 33.07 3.46 29.70
CA ASP A 507 34.32 3.65 29.00
C ASP A 507 34.44 2.77 27.74
N HIS A 508 34.88 3.38 26.65
CA HIS A 508 34.95 2.78 25.31
C HIS A 508 36.34 2.18 25.08
N ARG A 509 36.77 1.25 25.94
CA ARG A 509 38.03 0.52 25.80
C ARG A 509 37.91 -0.89 26.36
N GLU A 510 37.47 -1.82 25.51
CA GLU A 510 37.85 -3.26 25.52
C GLU A 510 36.93 -4.05 24.57
N ARG A 511 37.16 -3.93 23.26
CA ARG A 511 36.78 -4.95 22.27
C ARG A 511 37.80 -4.96 21.12
N GLN A 512 39.03 -5.33 21.47
CA GLN A 512 39.95 -5.96 20.52
C GLN A 512 40.32 -7.31 21.11
N GLN A 513 39.71 -8.37 20.59
CA GLN A 513 40.31 -9.68 20.29
C GLN A 513 39.20 -10.69 20.03
N GLN A 514 39.50 -11.65 19.15
CA GLN A 514 38.69 -12.79 18.71
C GLN A 514 37.75 -12.53 17.52
N ARG A 515 38.34 -12.44 16.33
CA ARG A 515 37.72 -12.97 15.09
C ARG A 515 38.14 -14.44 14.94
N PRO A 516 37.20 -15.39 14.79
CA PRO A 516 37.51 -16.70 14.23
C PRO A 516 37.65 -16.60 12.70
N SER A 517 38.61 -17.34 12.17
CA SER A 517 38.93 -17.51 10.76
C SER A 517 37.80 -18.18 9.97
N GLU A 518 37.40 -17.56 8.85
CA GLU A 518 36.55 -18.16 7.81
C GLU A 518 37.34 -19.21 7.01
N PRO A 519 36.72 -20.37 6.66
CA PRO A 519 37.29 -21.28 5.69
C PRO A 519 36.95 -20.85 4.25
N SER A 520 37.99 -20.84 3.42
CA SER A 520 37.94 -20.71 1.97
C SER A 520 37.19 -21.89 1.34
N PHE A 521 36.19 -21.61 0.51
CA PHE A 521 35.68 -22.57 -0.47
C PHE A 521 36.21 -22.22 -1.87
N ILE A 522 36.87 -23.20 -2.48
CA ILE A 522 37.28 -23.27 -3.88
C ILE A 522 36.35 -24.29 -4.56
N ALA A 523 35.95 -23.95 -5.79
CA ALA A 523 35.21 -24.70 -6.82
C ALA A 523 33.71 -24.90 -6.58
#